data_AF-A0A2T1EF02-F1
#
_entry.id   AF-A0A2T1EF02-F1
#
_cell.length_a   1.000
_cell.length_b   1.000
_cell.length_c   1.000
_cell.angle_alpha   90.00
_cell.angle_beta   90.00
_cell.angle_gamma   90.00
#
_symmetry.space_group_name_H-M   'P 1'
#
loop_
_entity.id
_entity.type
_entity.pdbx_description
1 polymer ?
#
loop_
_entity_poly.entity_id
_entity_poly.type
_entity_poly.pdbx_seq_one_letter_code
_entity_poly.pdbx_strand_id
1 'polypeptide(L)'
;MSEKYAFSNANKMMAALSRVLEEAWKLGQMSAEDYHRAITIERKTGQRLLKGRALSIGEVQALFHVCAQDSSVKGSRDAALIAVLYAAGLRRSEIVAIDSSDWNMVDNCLTVRSGKGDKDRTTYLDDGATAALMDWLIWRGEEPGALFYPTRKGGKVEH
;
A
#
# COMPACT_ATOMS: atom_id res chain seq x y z
N MET A 1 15.04 -30.75 -6.94
CA MET A 1 14.51 -29.40 -7.24
C MET A 1 14.06 -28.59 -6.01
N SER A 2 14.07 -29.15 -4.79
CA SER A 2 13.43 -28.56 -3.61
C SER A 2 14.24 -27.50 -2.84
N GLU A 3 15.54 -27.34 -3.11
CA GLU A 3 16.44 -26.46 -2.35
C GLU A 3 16.49 -25.00 -2.80
N LYS A 4 15.92 -24.63 -3.97
CA LYS A 4 16.17 -23.32 -4.59
C LYS A 4 15.19 -22.19 -4.23
N TYR A 5 14.03 -22.48 -3.63
CA TYR A 5 12.99 -21.46 -3.43
C TYR A 5 12.39 -21.47 -2.02
N ALA A 6 12.20 -20.27 -1.46
CA ALA A 6 11.47 -20.06 -0.22
C ALA A 6 10.03 -20.60 -0.32
N PHE A 7 9.47 -21.11 0.78
CA PHE A 7 8.15 -21.74 0.84
C PHE A 7 7.02 -20.93 0.17
N SER A 8 7.00 -19.61 0.35
CA SER A 8 5.96 -18.76 -0.28
C SER A 8 6.11 -18.68 -1.80
N ASN A 9 7.34 -18.71 -2.33
CA ASN A 9 7.58 -18.71 -3.77
C ASN A 9 7.17 -20.05 -4.38
N ALA A 10 7.50 -21.16 -3.71
CA ALA A 10 7.06 -22.48 -4.14
C ALA A 10 5.52 -22.58 -4.17
N ASN A 11 4.83 -22.12 -3.12
CA ASN A 11 3.37 -22.14 -3.08
C ASN A 11 2.73 -21.19 -4.10
N LYS A 12 3.36 -20.05 -4.43
CA LYS A 12 2.91 -19.16 -5.51
C LYS A 12 3.04 -19.82 -6.88
N MET A 13 4.16 -20.50 -7.16
CA MET A 13 4.34 -21.26 -8.40
C MET A 13 3.33 -22.39 -8.51
N MET A 14 3.09 -23.11 -7.41
CA MET A 14 2.06 -24.15 -7.34
C MET A 14 0.66 -23.57 -7.60
N ALA A 15 0.31 -22.44 -6.97
CA ALA A 15 -0.96 -21.77 -7.22
C ALA A 15 -1.12 -21.37 -8.70
N ALA A 16 -0.08 -20.80 -9.31
CA ALA A 16 -0.11 -20.45 -10.73
C ALA A 16 -0.30 -21.69 -11.63
N LEU A 17 0.46 -22.76 -11.38
CA LEU A 17 0.33 -24.02 -12.13
C LEU A 17 -1.06 -24.64 -11.97
N SER A 18 -1.57 -24.75 -10.74
CA SER A 18 -2.90 -25.29 -10.48
C SER A 18 -3.99 -24.51 -11.20
N ARG A 19 -3.85 -23.18 -11.31
CA ARG A 19 -4.80 -22.34 -12.07
C ARG A 19 -4.74 -22.59 -13.57
N VAL A 20 -3.55 -22.77 -14.15
CA VAL A 20 -3.43 -23.14 -15.57
C VAL A 20 -4.05 -24.51 -15.85
N LEU A 21 -3.82 -25.49 -14.96
CA LEU A 21 -4.42 -26.82 -15.06
C LEU A 21 -5.95 -26.78 -14.93
N GLU A 22 -6.48 -25.94 -14.04
CA GLU A 22 -7.93 -25.72 -13.91
C GLU A 22 -8.54 -25.20 -15.22
N GLU A 23 -7.88 -24.24 -15.88
CA GLU A 23 -8.35 -23.73 -17.18
C GLU A 23 -8.20 -24.75 -18.32
N ALA A 24 -7.12 -25.53 -18.35
CA ALA A 24 -6.95 -26.61 -19.32
C ALA A 24 -8.07 -27.67 -19.20
N TRP A 25 -8.47 -28.00 -17.97
CA TRP A 25 -9.63 -28.85 -17.73
C TRP A 25 -10.93 -28.21 -18.21
N LYS A 26 -11.19 -26.94 -17.88
CA LYS A 26 -12.40 -26.22 -18.34
C LYS A 26 -12.52 -26.15 -19.86
N LEU A 27 -11.38 -26.04 -20.55
CA LEU A 27 -11.31 -26.02 -22.02
C LEU A 27 -11.38 -27.43 -22.65
N GLY A 28 -11.51 -28.49 -21.86
CA GLY A 28 -11.56 -29.87 -22.34
C GLY A 28 -10.22 -30.41 -22.84
N GLN A 29 -9.11 -29.72 -22.56
CA GLN A 29 -7.75 -30.16 -22.92
C GLN A 29 -7.18 -31.21 -21.94
N MET A 30 -7.88 -31.46 -20.84
CA MET A 30 -7.48 -32.40 -19.79
C MET A 30 -8.72 -33.03 -19.14
N SER A 31 -8.62 -34.28 -18.72
CA SER A 31 -9.69 -34.95 -17.97
C SER A 31 -9.77 -34.43 -16.53
N ALA A 32 -10.94 -34.56 -15.89
CA ALA A 32 -11.09 -34.23 -14.47
C ALA A 32 -10.17 -35.08 -13.58
N GLU A 33 -9.94 -36.34 -13.97
CA GLU A 33 -9.09 -37.27 -13.23
C GLU A 33 -7.61 -36.84 -13.27
N ASP A 34 -7.11 -36.45 -14.45
CA ASP A 34 -5.75 -35.92 -14.62
C ASP A 34 -5.56 -34.61 -13.84
N TYR A 35 -6.56 -33.74 -13.85
CA TYR A 35 -6.56 -32.51 -13.06
C TYR A 35 -6.40 -32.81 -11.56
N HIS A 36 -7.26 -33.67 -11.00
CA HIS A 36 -7.23 -34.02 -9.58
C HIS A 36 -5.91 -34.67 -9.18
N ARG A 37 -5.36 -35.57 -10.02
CA ARG A 37 -4.02 -36.13 -9.80
C ARG A 37 -2.94 -35.05 -9.76
N ALA A 38 -2.95 -34.13 -10.73
CA ALA A 38 -1.89 -33.13 -10.89
C ALA A 38 -1.85 -32.09 -9.75
N ILE A 39 -2.99 -31.75 -9.13
CA ILE A 39 -3.05 -30.76 -8.04
C ILE A 39 -2.85 -31.34 -6.64
N THR A 40 -2.68 -32.66 -6.50
CA THR A 40 -2.52 -33.33 -5.20
C THR A 40 -1.17 -33.01 -4.51
N ILE A 41 -0.29 -32.28 -5.18
CA ILE A 41 1.02 -31.87 -4.66
C ILE A 41 0.87 -31.10 -3.34
N GLU A 42 1.53 -31.60 -2.29
CA GLU A 42 1.49 -31.01 -0.97
C GLU A 42 2.03 -29.57 -0.97
N ARG A 43 1.28 -28.67 -0.33
CA ARG A 43 1.76 -27.30 -0.08
C ARG A 43 2.82 -27.35 0.99
N LYS A 44 3.94 -26.66 0.75
CA LYS A 44 4.97 -26.53 1.76
C LYS A 44 4.53 -25.52 2.82
N THR A 45 4.54 -25.93 4.08
CA THR A 45 4.23 -25.05 5.22
C THR A 45 5.51 -24.65 5.93
N GLY A 46 5.57 -23.41 6.41
CA GLY A 46 6.68 -22.92 7.21
C GLY A 46 6.35 -21.58 7.84
N GLN A 47 6.97 -21.28 8.99
CA GLN A 47 6.89 -19.95 9.59
C GLN A 47 7.96 -19.05 8.97
N ARG A 48 7.57 -17.81 8.66
CA ARG A 48 8.51 -16.77 8.28
C ARG A 48 8.31 -15.59 9.21
N LEU A 49 9.38 -15.13 9.83
CA LEU A 49 9.35 -13.84 10.52
C LEU A 49 8.98 -12.74 9.52
N LEU A 50 8.19 -11.78 9.97
CA LEU A 50 7.86 -10.60 9.18
C LEU A 50 9.15 -9.88 8.82
N LYS A 51 9.27 -9.46 7.56
CA LYS A 51 10.36 -8.58 7.12
C LYS A 51 9.97 -7.17 7.56
N GLY A 52 10.43 -6.76 8.74
CA GLY A 52 10.15 -5.45 9.34
C GLY A 52 9.71 -5.55 10.79
N ARG A 53 9.78 -4.41 11.50
CA ARG A 53 9.26 -4.24 12.86
C ARG A 53 8.41 -2.98 12.93
N ALA A 54 7.56 -2.89 13.95
CA ALA A 54 6.91 -1.63 14.29
C ALA A 54 7.97 -0.59 14.69
N LEU A 55 7.74 0.66 14.28
CA LEU A 55 8.51 1.80 14.78
C LEU A 55 8.06 2.12 16.19
N SER A 56 9.01 2.47 17.04
CA SER A 56 8.73 3.04 18.35
C SER A 56 8.22 4.48 18.21
N ILE A 57 7.51 4.97 19.24
CA ILE A 57 6.99 6.35 19.26
C ILE A 57 8.13 7.36 19.05
N GLY A 58 9.29 7.15 19.68
CA GLY A 58 10.45 8.04 19.52
C GLY A 58 11.01 8.07 18.10
N GLU A 59 10.96 6.95 17.37
CA GLU A 59 11.37 6.92 15.95
C GLU A 59 10.38 7.66 15.06
N VAL A 60 9.08 7.50 15.30
CA VAL A 60 8.04 8.25 14.58
C VAL A 60 8.20 9.75 14.84
N GLN A 61 8.42 10.15 16.08
CA GLN A 61 8.70 11.55 16.44
C GLN A 61 9.97 12.07 15.77
N ALA A 62 11.04 11.27 15.71
CA ALA A 62 12.27 11.66 15.02
C ALA A 62 12.06 11.87 13.51
N LEU A 63 11.23 11.05 12.86
CA LEU A 63 10.86 11.24 11.46
C LEU A 63 10.14 12.59 11.23
N PHE A 64 9.15 12.90 12.06
CA PHE A 64 8.45 14.19 11.99
C PHE A 64 9.38 15.37 12.30
N HIS A 65 10.29 15.22 13.27
CA HIS A 65 11.27 16.24 13.58
C HIS A 65 12.16 16.56 12.38
N VAL A 66 12.66 15.55 11.66
CA VAL A 66 13.45 15.75 10.45
C VAL A 66 12.64 16.47 9.37
N CYS A 67 11.37 16.10 9.17
CA CYS A 67 10.50 16.79 8.21
C CYS A 67 10.27 18.26 8.59
N ALA A 68 10.09 18.55 9.87
CA ALA A 68 9.90 19.91 10.38
C ALA A 68 11.15 20.80 10.24
N GLN A 69 12.35 20.21 10.19
CA GLN A 69 13.59 20.96 9.92
C GLN A 69 13.82 21.21 8.42
N ASP A 70 13.08 20.54 7.53
CA ASP A 70 13.12 20.78 6.09
C ASP A 70 12.07 21.83 5.70
N SER A 71 12.50 23.09 5.56
CA SER A 71 11.63 24.20 5.17
C SER A 71 11.22 24.18 3.69
N SER A 72 11.66 23.18 2.92
CA SER A 72 11.23 23.02 1.54
C SER A 72 9.86 22.32 1.45
N VAL A 73 9.29 22.35 0.25
CA VAL A 73 8.07 21.62 -0.12
C VAL A 73 8.15 20.12 0.20
N LYS A 74 9.36 19.54 0.24
CA LYS A 74 9.57 18.14 0.61
C LYS A 74 9.28 17.87 2.07
N GLY A 75 9.71 18.75 2.97
CA GLY A 75 9.45 18.59 4.41
C GLY A 75 7.96 18.54 4.70
N SER A 76 7.20 19.48 4.14
CA SER A 76 5.73 19.52 4.27
C SER A 76 5.07 18.27 3.65
N ARG A 77 5.45 17.89 2.42
CA ARG A 77 4.91 16.69 1.77
C ARG A 77 5.20 15.43 2.57
N ASP A 78 6.44 15.24 3.00
CA ASP A 78 6.89 14.01 3.66
C ASP A 78 6.28 13.91 5.07
N ALA A 79 6.12 15.03 5.79
CA ALA A 79 5.36 15.08 7.04
C ALA A 79 3.91 14.62 6.83
N ALA A 80 3.20 15.20 5.86
CA ALA A 80 1.82 14.81 5.55
C ALA A 80 1.71 13.33 5.14
N LEU A 81 2.63 12.85 4.31
CA LEU A 81 2.67 11.46 3.84
C LEU A 81 2.89 10.48 5.00
N ILE A 82 3.84 10.77 5.89
CA ILE A 82 4.10 9.96 7.08
C ILE A 82 2.91 9.99 8.03
N ALA A 83 2.29 11.16 8.25
CA ALA A 83 1.14 11.29 9.12
C ALA A 83 -0.06 10.48 8.64
N VAL A 84 -0.38 10.54 7.34
CA VAL A 84 -1.46 9.73 6.76
C VAL A 84 -1.13 8.24 6.81
N LEU A 85 0.10 7.83 6.46
CA LEU A 85 0.49 6.41 6.57
C LEU A 85 0.35 5.88 8.00
N TYR A 86 0.74 6.69 8.98
CA TYR A 86 0.72 6.32 10.39
C TYR A 86 -0.70 6.29 10.97
N ALA A 87 -1.48 7.36 10.75
CA ALA A 87 -2.83 7.49 11.30
C ALA A 87 -3.84 6.53 10.62
N ALA A 88 -3.81 6.44 9.29
CA ALA A 88 -4.77 5.66 8.52
C ALA A 88 -4.32 4.23 8.20
N GLY A 89 -3.08 3.86 8.53
CA GLY A 89 -2.54 2.51 8.31
C GLY A 89 -2.52 2.09 6.84
N LEU A 90 -2.36 3.06 5.92
CA LEU A 90 -2.42 2.83 4.49
C LEU A 90 -1.22 2.03 3.99
N ARG A 91 -1.43 1.23 2.96
CA ARG A 91 -0.33 0.64 2.20
C ARG A 91 0.29 1.70 1.29
N ARG A 92 1.57 1.52 0.97
CA ARG A 92 2.27 2.35 -0.02
C ARG A 92 1.53 2.48 -1.35
N SER A 93 0.89 1.41 -1.84
CA SER A 93 0.11 1.45 -3.08
C SER A 93 -1.22 2.19 -2.95
N GLU A 94 -1.77 2.26 -1.74
CA GLU A 94 -3.03 2.95 -1.47
C GLU A 94 -2.78 4.46 -1.39
N ILE A 95 -1.77 4.90 -0.64
CA ILE A 95 -1.49 6.34 -0.48
C ILE A 95 -1.13 7.06 -1.79
N VAL A 96 -0.45 6.37 -2.72
CA VAL A 96 -0.12 6.94 -4.04
C VAL A 96 -1.33 7.02 -4.98
N ALA A 97 -2.42 6.33 -4.65
CA ALA A 97 -3.65 6.31 -5.43
C ALA A 97 -4.73 7.24 -4.85
N ILE A 98 -4.49 7.87 -3.69
CA ILE A 98 -5.44 8.79 -3.08
C ILE A 98 -5.54 10.07 -3.88
N ASP A 99 -6.77 10.47 -4.17
CA ASP A 99 -7.11 11.76 -4.75
C ASP A 99 -7.45 12.77 -3.66
N SER A 100 -7.25 14.05 -3.94
CA SER A 100 -7.70 15.15 -3.06
C SER A 100 -9.18 15.08 -2.71
N SER A 101 -10.02 14.60 -3.63
CA SER A 101 -11.47 14.42 -3.43
C SER A 101 -11.83 13.27 -2.48
N ASP A 102 -10.88 12.40 -2.14
CA ASP A 102 -11.12 11.31 -1.20
C ASP A 102 -11.00 11.75 0.27
N TRP A 103 -10.51 12.96 0.51
CA TRP A 103 -10.43 13.54 1.85
C TRP A 103 -11.64 14.40 2.15
N ASN A 104 -12.42 13.98 3.15
CA ASN A 104 -13.46 14.78 3.75
C ASN A 104 -12.89 15.49 4.99
N MET A 105 -12.66 16.79 4.86
CA MET A 105 -12.13 17.64 5.94
C MET A 105 -13.11 17.84 7.10
N VAL A 106 -14.43 17.79 6.84
CA VAL A 106 -15.46 18.03 7.86
C VAL A 106 -15.54 16.85 8.82
N ASP A 107 -15.59 15.64 8.26
CA ASP A 107 -15.66 14.39 9.02
C ASP A 107 -14.27 13.83 9.37
N ASN A 108 -13.22 14.55 8.97
CA ASN A 108 -11.82 14.21 9.11
C ASN A 108 -11.50 12.76 8.71
N CYS A 109 -11.97 12.35 7.53
CA CYS A 109 -11.82 10.98 7.05
C CYS A 109 -11.34 10.91 5.60
N LEU A 110 -10.59 9.85 5.31
CA LEU A 110 -10.12 9.49 3.98
C LEU A 110 -10.87 8.27 3.46
N THR A 111 -11.27 8.32 2.20
CA THR A 111 -11.83 7.18 1.49
C THR A 111 -10.71 6.47 0.73
N VAL A 112 -10.41 5.23 1.13
CA VAL A 112 -9.42 4.39 0.44
C VAL A 112 -10.16 3.55 -0.60
N ARG A 113 -10.00 3.93 -1.87
CA ARG A 113 -10.60 3.21 -2.99
C ARG A 113 -9.82 1.95 -3.37
N SER A 114 -10.51 0.93 -3.86
CA SER A 114 -9.91 -0.32 -4.36
C SER A 114 -8.92 -0.94 -3.36
N GLY A 115 -9.32 -1.00 -2.08
CA GLY A 115 -8.56 -1.63 -1.02
C GLY A 115 -8.43 -3.16 -1.21
N LYS A 116 -7.94 -3.85 -0.18
CA LYS A 116 -7.81 -5.32 -0.22
C LYS A 116 -9.16 -5.99 -0.58
N GLY A 117 -9.17 -6.75 -1.68
CA GLY A 117 -10.37 -7.44 -2.14
C GLY A 117 -11.33 -6.57 -2.93
N ASP A 118 -10.84 -5.44 -3.47
CA ASP A 118 -11.60 -4.49 -4.29
C ASP A 118 -12.79 -3.88 -3.54
N LYS A 119 -12.55 -3.55 -2.27
CA LYS A 119 -13.53 -2.90 -1.40
C LYS A 119 -13.02 -1.56 -0.93
N ASP A 120 -13.88 -0.57 -1.06
CA ASP A 120 -13.65 0.76 -0.51
C ASP A 120 -13.80 0.73 1.01
N ARG A 121 -13.02 1.55 1.70
CA ARG A 121 -13.13 1.73 3.14
C ARG A 121 -12.87 3.17 3.53
N THR A 122 -13.53 3.63 4.58
CA THR A 122 -13.26 4.92 5.21
C THR A 122 -12.32 4.73 6.39
N THR A 123 -11.36 5.64 6.55
CA THR A 123 -10.43 5.70 7.67
C THR A 123 -10.38 7.11 8.21
N TYR A 124 -10.26 7.27 9.53
CA TYR A 124 -10.28 8.57 10.18
C TYR A 124 -8.86 9.02 10.45
N LEU A 125 -8.63 10.32 10.30
CA LEU A 125 -7.38 10.96 10.64
C LEU A 125 -7.46 11.55 12.04
N ASP A 126 -6.31 11.62 12.72
CA ASP A 126 -6.17 12.40 13.94
C ASP A 126 -5.85 13.87 13.60
N ASP A 127 -5.92 14.74 14.60
CA ASP A 127 -5.67 16.18 14.44
C ASP A 127 -4.26 16.46 13.90
N GLY A 128 -3.27 15.61 14.24
CA GLY A 128 -1.90 15.73 13.77
C GLY A 128 -1.77 15.49 12.27
N ALA A 129 -2.38 14.42 11.76
CA ALA A 129 -2.41 14.11 10.34
C ALA A 129 -3.20 15.15 9.53
N THR A 130 -4.28 15.67 10.13
CA THR A 130 -5.08 16.76 9.56
C THR A 130 -4.25 18.03 9.39
N ALA A 131 -3.56 18.45 10.45
CA ALA A 131 -2.70 19.62 10.42
C ALA A 131 -1.59 19.47 9.38
N ALA A 132 -0.92 18.30 9.35
CA ALA A 132 0.13 18.04 8.36
C ALA A 132 -0.41 18.06 6.92
N LEU A 133 -1.60 17.52 6.66
CA LEU A 133 -2.25 17.60 5.35
C LEU A 133 -2.62 19.03 4.96
N MET A 134 -3.14 19.83 5.90
CA MET A 134 -3.44 21.24 5.65
C MET A 134 -2.18 22.01 5.27
N ASP A 135 -1.07 21.81 6.00
CA ASP A 135 0.23 22.42 5.66
C ASP A 135 0.71 22.03 4.27
N TRP A 136 0.49 20.77 3.88
CA TRP A 136 0.82 20.28 2.55
C TRP A 136 -0.07 20.89 1.46
N LEU A 137 -1.37 21.08 1.71
CA LEU A 137 -2.28 21.68 0.73
C LEU A 137 -1.90 23.12 0.36
N ILE A 138 -1.24 23.87 1.25
CA ILE A 138 -0.71 25.20 0.95
C ILE A 138 0.26 25.15 -0.24
N TRP A 139 1.07 24.09 -0.34
CA TRP A 139 2.03 23.90 -1.43
C TRP A 139 1.44 23.16 -2.62
N ARG A 140 0.62 22.14 -2.36
CA ARG A 140 -0.03 21.30 -3.38
C ARG A 140 -1.06 22.09 -4.19
N GLY A 141 -1.73 23.06 -3.58
CA GLY A 141 -2.86 23.78 -4.17
C GLY A 141 -4.18 23.00 -4.11
N GLU A 142 -5.25 23.65 -4.56
CA GLU A 142 -6.63 23.15 -4.47
C GLU A 142 -7.12 22.42 -5.73
N GLU A 143 -6.31 22.40 -6.80
CA GLU A 143 -6.69 21.78 -8.06
C GLU A 143 -7.06 20.30 -7.91
N PRO A 144 -8.08 19.78 -8.62
CA PRO A 144 -8.42 18.36 -8.58
C PRO A 144 -7.24 17.48 -8.99
N GLY A 145 -7.11 16.31 -8.37
CA GLY A 145 -6.10 15.31 -8.72
C GLY A 145 -5.48 14.65 -7.51
N ALA A 146 -4.33 13.99 -7.72
CA ALA A 146 -3.65 13.23 -6.70
C ALA A 146 -3.41 14.06 -5.43
N LEU A 147 -3.61 13.46 -4.26
CA LEU A 147 -3.35 14.14 -2.99
C LEU A 147 -1.85 14.40 -2.79
N PHE A 148 -0.99 13.49 -3.27
CA PHE A 148 0.46 13.60 -3.18
C PHE A 148 1.11 13.58 -4.56
N TYR A 149 1.81 14.67 -4.88
CA TYR A 149 2.59 14.80 -6.12
C TYR A 149 4.10 14.59 -5.89
N PRO A 150 4.86 14.15 -6.92
CA PRO A 150 6.31 14.15 -6.86
C PRO A 150 6.85 15.58 -6.75
N THR A 151 7.90 15.77 -5.95
CA THR A 151 8.60 17.06 -5.79
C THR A 151 10.02 16.95 -6.34
N ARG A 152 10.39 17.85 -7.27
CA ARG A 152 11.75 17.89 -7.82
C ARG A 152 12.71 18.65 -6.91
N LYS A 153 14.02 18.52 -7.16
CA LYS A 153 15.10 19.22 -6.43
C LYS A 153 14.95 20.76 -6.38
N GLY A 154 14.13 21.35 -7.26
CA GLY A 154 13.85 22.79 -7.29
C GLY A 154 12.62 23.25 -6.48
N GLY A 155 12.00 22.36 -5.68
CA GLY A 155 10.90 22.75 -4.78
C GLY A 155 9.56 23.05 -5.47
N LYS A 156 9.40 22.72 -6.76
CA LYS A 156 8.11 22.84 -7.45
C LYS A 156 7.32 21.54 -7.38
N VAL A 157 6.01 21.67 -7.18
CA VAL A 157 5.03 20.59 -7.32
C VAL A 157 4.73 20.40 -8.80
N GLU A 158 4.78 19.16 -9.29
CA GLU A 158 4.33 18.82 -10.66
C GLU A 158 2.91 18.29 -10.56
N HIS A 159 1.95 19.09 -11.05
CA HIS A 159 0.53 18.71 -11.16
C HIS A 159 0.30 17.74 -12.31
#